data_AF-A0A812W975-F1
#
_entry.id   AF-A0A812W975-F1
#
_cell.length_a   1.000
_cell.length_b   1.000
_cell.length_c   1.000
_cell.angle_alpha   90.00
_cell.angle_beta   90.00
_cell.angle_gamma   90.00
#
_symmetry.space_group_name_H-M   'P 1'
#
loop_
_entity.id
_entity.type
_entity.pdbx_description
1 polymer ?
#
loop_
_entity_poly.entity_id
_entity_poly.type
_entity_poly.pdbx_seq_one_letter_code
_entity_poly.pdbx_strand_id
1 'polypeptide(L)'
;MLFPMYTVSSEVLLRMTKVQPHEDLKALDMLIVFDGTQGKAGFVSHQWAASQHPDPDMKQMKVLQDALRHLLLDTGLVPLDVSTEAAVLSARAISLKAFQLEPLLLWYDYFSCPQLERSASAEGNDRGKAIQSIPAYIGKCHFFFGLVPFMEDSVLSPSSWGQRGWCRMERVVREISADHAWILVKSATSLEIVGASLSFPMAPVGTGVFGVEDDRDKLGPVLQSVVRSKLHHCLKTTDLPAYRRILNLQPFYFRGLTVECVEDLVPGFDPIPSLDQQAYIVAKFLHENGLRCVREVDRAGWTSLHYAALGGNAELLAALLQQGAEPNRRTAKDEPNLGVAIWTSALDPRFRFQHDPGQYATVRDDSLFLCRCFVLGFSTNPILFDGFLFTITYNGP
;
A
#
# COMPACT_ATOMS: atom_id res chain seq x y z
N MET A 1 8.72 18.34 0.87
CA MET A 1 9.54 17.99 2.05
C MET A 1 9.68 19.24 2.88
N LEU A 2 9.25 19.18 4.14
CA LEU A 2 9.16 20.34 5.04
C LEU A 2 10.26 20.35 6.11
N PHE A 3 10.96 19.23 6.29
CA PHE A 3 12.10 19.09 7.21
C PHE A 3 13.17 18.21 6.55
N PRO A 4 14.48 18.41 6.86
CA PRO A 4 15.54 17.59 6.30
C PRO A 4 15.43 16.12 6.74
N MET A 5 15.78 15.21 5.84
CA MET A 5 15.80 13.78 6.14
C MET A 5 17.09 13.43 6.89
N TYR A 6 17.04 13.36 8.22
CA TYR A 6 18.17 12.88 9.01
C TYR A 6 18.23 11.36 9.05
N THR A 7 19.43 10.81 8.97
CA THR A 7 19.71 9.38 8.95
C THR A 7 20.93 9.06 9.79
N VAL A 8 21.11 7.80 10.15
CA VAL A 8 22.29 7.28 10.85
C VAL A 8 22.97 6.25 9.95
N SER A 9 24.30 6.26 9.85
CA SER A 9 24.99 5.21 9.08
C SER A 9 24.81 3.84 9.71
N SER A 10 24.76 2.78 8.89
CA SER A 10 24.69 1.40 9.37
C SER A 10 25.82 1.08 10.35
N GLU A 11 27.01 1.63 10.13
CA GLU A 11 28.18 1.47 10.98
C GLU A 11 27.97 2.04 12.40
N VAL A 12 27.39 3.23 12.51
CA VAL A 12 27.05 3.85 13.79
C VAL A 12 25.92 3.05 14.47
N LEU A 13 24.87 2.70 13.72
CA LEU A 13 23.73 1.93 14.23
C LEU A 13 24.17 0.57 14.80
N LEU A 14 25.09 -0.13 14.12
CA LEU A 14 25.65 -1.41 14.57
C LEU A 14 26.45 -1.34 15.87
N ARG A 15 26.94 -0.15 16.25
CA ARG A 15 27.65 0.12 17.52
C ARG A 15 26.76 0.67 18.62
N MET A 16 25.52 1.06 18.32
CA MET A 16 24.61 1.61 19.31
C MET A 16 24.31 0.58 20.40
N THR A 17 24.53 0.97 21.65
CA THR A 17 24.14 0.19 22.84
C THR A 17 22.82 0.66 23.44
N LYS A 18 22.32 1.82 23.00
CA LYS A 18 21.02 2.40 23.36
C LYS A 18 20.49 3.21 22.17
N VAL A 19 19.18 3.16 21.91
CA VAL A 19 18.52 4.08 20.98
C VAL A 19 18.42 5.44 21.65
N GLN A 20 19.02 6.47 21.04
CA GLN A 20 19.04 7.83 21.57
C GLN A 20 18.12 8.73 20.76
N PRO A 21 17.53 9.77 21.37
CA PRO A 21 16.69 10.72 20.66
C PRO A 21 17.51 11.55 19.65
N HIS A 22 16.80 12.16 18.71
CA HIS A 22 17.37 12.99 17.65
C HIS A 22 18.36 14.04 18.16
N GLU A 23 18.02 14.76 19.22
CA GLU A 23 18.81 15.86 19.75
C GLU A 23 20.17 15.41 20.28
N ASP A 24 20.22 14.26 20.94
CA ASP A 24 21.44 13.69 21.50
C ASP A 24 22.39 13.23 20.38
N LEU A 25 21.86 12.49 19.39
CA LEU A 25 22.68 12.07 18.25
C LEU A 25 23.13 13.25 17.38
N LYS A 26 22.31 14.30 17.28
CA LYS A 26 22.67 15.53 16.58
C LYS A 26 23.81 16.26 17.30
N ALA A 27 23.76 16.34 18.64
CA ALA A 27 24.81 16.96 19.44
C ALA A 27 26.15 16.18 19.37
N LEU A 28 26.06 14.86 19.15
CA LEU A 28 27.22 13.97 18.96
C LEU A 28 27.71 13.89 17.51
N ASP A 29 27.14 14.68 16.59
CA ASP A 29 27.46 14.68 15.16
C ASP A 29 27.32 13.28 14.50
N MET A 30 26.35 12.50 14.98
CA MET A 30 26.06 11.14 14.49
C MET A 30 24.94 11.09 13.45
N LEU A 31 24.27 12.22 13.19
CA LEU A 31 23.19 12.32 12.22
C LEU A 31 23.68 12.90 10.89
N ILE A 32 23.28 12.28 9.79
CA ILE A 32 23.60 12.68 8.43
C ILE A 32 22.32 13.17 7.74
N VAL A 33 22.34 14.39 7.20
CA VAL A 33 21.26 14.87 6.32
C VAL A 33 21.40 14.18 4.97
N PHE A 34 20.41 13.36 4.62
CA PHE A 34 20.43 12.57 3.40
C PHE A 34 20.07 13.41 2.17
N ASP A 35 21.00 13.53 1.22
CA ASP A 35 20.78 14.17 -0.08
C ASP A 35 20.88 13.19 -1.27
N GLY A 36 21.27 11.94 -1.01
CA GLY A 36 21.41 10.88 -2.02
C GLY A 36 22.82 10.71 -2.57
N THR A 37 23.78 11.53 -2.15
CA THR A 37 25.19 11.42 -2.59
C THR A 37 26.04 10.52 -1.70
N GLN A 38 25.61 10.32 -0.44
CA GLN A 38 26.37 9.56 0.56
C GLN A 38 26.15 8.04 0.50
N GLY A 39 25.26 7.55 -0.37
CA GLY A 39 24.90 6.14 -0.51
C GLY A 39 23.39 5.94 -0.56
N LYS A 40 22.94 4.76 -0.12
CA LYS A 40 21.51 4.38 -0.14
C LYS A 40 20.85 4.58 1.21
N ALA A 41 19.61 5.04 1.19
CA ALA A 41 18.78 5.14 2.39
C ALA A 41 17.87 3.91 2.57
N GLY A 42 17.73 3.46 3.82
CA GLY A 42 16.76 2.46 4.26
C GLY A 42 15.77 3.06 5.26
N PHE A 43 14.48 2.93 4.99
CA PHE A 43 13.42 3.35 5.94
C PHE A 43 13.11 2.20 6.89
N VAL A 44 13.14 2.44 8.21
CA VAL A 44 12.76 1.43 9.21
C VAL A 44 11.40 1.78 9.81
N SER A 45 10.38 1.03 9.41
CA SER A 45 9.05 1.06 10.04
C SER A 45 8.99 0.05 11.17
N HIS A 46 8.57 0.48 12.36
CA HIS A 46 8.54 -0.35 13.56
C HIS A 46 7.39 0.06 14.49
N GLN A 47 7.13 -0.76 15.52
CA GLN A 47 6.15 -0.47 16.55
C GLN A 47 6.85 -0.02 17.83
N TRP A 48 6.37 1.08 18.42
CA TRP A 48 6.86 1.52 19.72
C TRP A 48 6.47 0.51 20.80
N ALA A 49 7.47 0.02 21.55
CA ALA A 49 7.27 -0.92 22.66
C ALA A 49 6.80 -0.24 23.94
N ALA A 50 7.01 1.07 24.11
CA ALA A 50 6.55 1.85 25.25
C ALA A 50 6.13 3.27 24.83
N SER A 51 5.42 3.99 25.70
CA SER A 51 4.88 5.33 25.40
C SER A 51 5.94 6.42 25.23
N GLN A 52 7.04 6.33 25.98
CA GLN A 52 8.09 7.35 25.97
C GLN A 52 9.33 6.96 25.16
N HIS A 53 9.45 5.68 24.81
CA HIS A 53 10.63 5.16 24.13
C HIS A 53 10.25 4.00 23.20
N PRO A 54 10.74 3.99 21.95
CA PRO A 54 10.36 2.97 20.97
C PRO A 54 10.89 1.59 21.31
N ASP A 55 12.08 1.49 21.91
CA ASP A 55 12.73 0.21 22.23
C ASP A 55 13.66 0.33 23.46
N PRO A 56 13.10 0.44 24.68
CA PRO A 56 13.87 0.76 25.89
C PRO A 56 14.92 -0.30 26.24
N ASP A 57 14.63 -1.56 25.91
CA ASP A 57 15.49 -2.72 26.21
C ASP A 57 16.43 -3.10 25.07
N MET A 58 16.45 -2.30 23.97
CA MET A 58 17.20 -2.60 22.74
C MET A 58 16.82 -3.93 22.09
N LYS A 59 15.63 -4.48 22.37
CA LYS A 59 15.22 -5.80 21.87
C LYS A 59 14.98 -5.75 20.36
N GLN A 60 14.24 -4.74 19.88
CA GLN A 60 13.99 -4.57 18.45
C GLN A 60 15.23 -4.14 17.69
N MET A 61 16.00 -3.21 18.27
CA MET A 61 17.23 -2.70 17.69
C MET A 61 18.29 -3.80 17.55
N LYS A 62 18.38 -4.74 18.51
CA LYS A 62 19.25 -5.91 18.35
C LYS A 62 18.86 -6.77 17.16
N VAL A 63 17.56 -7.04 16.97
CA VAL A 63 17.08 -7.77 15.79
C VAL A 63 17.43 -7.03 14.49
N LEU A 64 17.26 -5.71 14.46
CA LEU A 64 17.67 -4.89 13.32
C LEU A 64 19.18 -4.93 13.09
N GLN A 65 19.99 -4.82 14.15
CA GLN A 65 21.45 -4.90 14.06
C GLN A 65 21.90 -6.26 13.51
N ASP A 66 21.33 -7.36 13.99
CA ASP A 66 21.67 -8.70 13.52
C ASP A 66 21.24 -8.91 12.06
N ALA A 67 20.05 -8.45 11.70
CA ALA A 67 19.58 -8.42 10.32
C ALA A 67 20.52 -7.60 9.42
N LEU A 68 20.97 -6.42 9.86
CA LEU A 68 21.92 -5.59 9.12
C LEU A 68 23.29 -6.25 8.99
N ARG A 69 23.78 -6.97 10.01
CA ARG A 69 25.02 -7.76 9.91
C ARG A 69 24.89 -8.81 8.81
N HIS A 70 23.79 -9.55 8.79
CA HIS A 70 23.51 -10.52 7.73
C HIS A 70 23.50 -9.84 6.35
N LEU A 71 22.75 -8.75 6.18
CA LEU A 71 22.65 -8.04 4.90
C LEU A 71 23.99 -7.47 4.41
N LEU A 72 24.82 -6.96 5.33
CA LEU A 72 26.05 -6.23 5.00
C LEU A 72 27.31 -7.10 4.93
N LEU A 73 27.32 -8.26 5.60
CA LEU A 73 28.54 -9.08 5.73
C LEU A 73 28.43 -10.44 5.03
N ASP A 74 27.23 -11.00 4.93
CA ASP A 74 27.05 -12.35 4.38
C ASP A 74 26.88 -12.34 2.86
N THR A 75 26.91 -13.53 2.26
CA THR A 75 26.64 -13.75 0.84
C THR A 75 25.33 -14.50 0.67
N GLY A 76 24.50 -14.08 -0.28
CA GLY A 76 23.24 -14.78 -0.56
C GLY A 76 22.19 -13.85 -1.15
N LEU A 77 20.93 -14.17 -0.85
CA LEU A 77 19.75 -13.43 -1.26
C LEU A 77 18.83 -13.24 -0.05
N VAL A 78 18.10 -12.13 -0.02
CA VAL A 78 16.86 -12.05 0.76
C VAL A 78 15.77 -12.77 -0.04
N PRO A 79 15.21 -13.89 0.47
CA PRO A 79 14.20 -14.65 -0.26
C PRO A 79 12.87 -13.89 -0.37
N LEU A 80 12.04 -14.30 -1.33
CA LEU A 80 10.64 -13.90 -1.39
C LEU A 80 9.86 -14.63 -0.29
N ASP A 81 8.79 -14.04 0.22
CA ASP A 81 7.84 -14.81 1.01
C ASP A 81 7.10 -15.84 0.13
N VAL A 82 6.61 -16.91 0.76
CA VAL A 82 5.98 -18.05 0.09
C VAL A 82 4.78 -17.64 -0.78
N SER A 83 3.99 -16.66 -0.34
CA SER A 83 2.81 -16.20 -1.09
C SER A 83 3.20 -15.40 -2.33
N THR A 84 4.19 -14.51 -2.22
CA THR A 84 4.72 -13.78 -3.38
C THR A 84 5.34 -14.75 -4.37
N GLU A 85 6.18 -15.68 -3.89
CA GLU A 85 6.85 -16.67 -4.74
C GLU A 85 5.85 -17.55 -5.51
N ALA A 86 4.77 -17.98 -4.87
CA ALA A 86 3.76 -18.83 -5.49
C ALA A 86 2.86 -18.07 -6.49
N ALA A 87 2.53 -16.81 -6.22
CA ALA A 87 1.52 -16.08 -6.98
C ALA A 87 2.09 -15.13 -8.06
N VAL A 88 3.35 -14.70 -7.92
CA VAL A 88 3.94 -13.61 -8.71
C VAL A 88 5.23 -14.08 -9.39
N LEU A 89 5.09 -14.63 -10.59
CA LEU A 89 6.20 -15.20 -11.36
C LEU A 89 7.28 -14.18 -11.74
N SER A 90 6.93 -12.90 -11.81
CA SER A 90 7.86 -11.81 -12.11
C SER A 90 8.62 -11.33 -10.88
N ALA A 91 8.22 -11.71 -9.66
CA ALA A 91 8.89 -11.30 -8.43
C ALA A 91 10.32 -11.87 -8.37
N ARG A 92 11.23 -11.12 -7.74
CA ARG A 92 12.65 -11.49 -7.64
C ARG A 92 13.14 -11.27 -6.22
N ALA A 93 13.92 -12.23 -5.75
CA ALA A 93 14.74 -12.09 -4.55
C ALA A 93 15.77 -10.96 -4.73
N ILE A 94 16.17 -10.31 -3.64
CA ILE A 94 17.18 -9.24 -3.64
C ILE A 94 18.52 -9.84 -3.25
N SER A 95 19.56 -9.62 -4.05
CA SER A 95 20.90 -10.04 -3.66
C SER A 95 21.44 -9.22 -2.50
N LEU A 96 22.10 -9.88 -1.54
CA LEU A 96 22.74 -9.19 -0.42
C LEU A 96 23.79 -8.17 -0.89
N LYS A 97 24.39 -8.37 -2.07
CA LYS A 97 25.27 -7.40 -2.71
C LYS A 97 24.62 -6.03 -2.88
N ALA A 98 23.31 -5.95 -3.07
CA ALA A 98 22.59 -4.68 -3.22
C ALA A 98 22.75 -3.74 -2.02
N PHE A 99 22.99 -4.29 -0.82
CA PHE A 99 23.22 -3.55 0.43
C PHE A 99 24.69 -3.22 0.67
N GLN A 100 25.60 -3.88 -0.04
CA GLN A 100 27.05 -3.85 0.21
C GLN A 100 27.79 -2.93 -0.77
N LEU A 101 27.18 -2.61 -1.90
CA LEU A 101 27.78 -1.78 -2.96
C LEU A 101 28.02 -0.33 -2.54
N GLU A 102 27.15 0.20 -1.68
CA GLU A 102 27.15 1.60 -1.26
C GLU A 102 26.88 1.69 0.24
N PRO A 103 27.34 2.75 0.93
CA PRO A 103 27.01 2.95 2.32
C PRO A 103 25.50 2.97 2.54
N LEU A 104 25.04 2.29 3.59
CA LEU A 104 23.63 2.22 3.96
C LEU A 104 23.35 3.20 5.12
N LEU A 105 22.40 4.10 4.90
CA LEU A 105 21.96 5.14 5.84
C LEU A 105 20.53 4.83 6.28
N LEU A 106 20.29 4.72 7.57
CA LEU A 106 19.01 4.28 8.10
C LEU A 106 18.23 5.47 8.64
N TRP A 107 16.97 5.55 8.21
CA TRP A 107 15.98 6.43 8.79
C TRP A 107 15.17 5.65 9.83
N TYR A 108 15.02 6.22 11.02
CA TYR A 108 14.26 5.65 12.12
C TYR A 108 13.61 6.80 12.90
N ASP A 109 12.29 6.77 13.07
CA ASP A 109 11.49 7.90 13.54
C ASP A 109 12.05 8.60 14.80
N TYR A 110 12.56 7.86 15.78
CA TYR A 110 12.99 8.39 17.07
C TYR A 110 14.26 9.25 17.00
N PHE A 111 15.21 8.88 16.15
CA PHE A 111 16.45 9.65 15.98
C PHE A 111 16.46 10.49 14.70
N SER A 112 15.61 10.18 13.73
CA SER A 112 15.49 10.94 12.49
C SER A 112 14.54 12.14 12.60
N CYS A 113 13.64 12.13 13.58
CA CYS A 113 12.72 13.25 13.87
C CYS A 113 13.00 13.85 15.26
N PRO A 114 12.91 15.17 15.43
CA PRO A 114 13.00 15.81 16.75
C PRO A 114 11.98 15.24 17.75
N GLN A 115 12.42 14.97 18.98
CA GLN A 115 11.58 14.43 20.06
C GLN A 115 11.15 15.50 21.05
N LEU A 116 11.97 16.55 21.23
CA LEU A 116 11.65 17.66 22.11
C LEU A 116 10.78 18.69 21.38
N GLU A 117 9.67 19.09 22.01
CA GLU A 117 8.99 20.33 21.63
C GLU A 117 9.85 21.50 22.08
N ARG A 118 10.76 21.99 21.23
CA ARG A 118 11.44 23.26 21.52
C ARG A 118 10.40 24.38 21.53
N SER A 119 10.06 24.81 22.74
CA SER A 119 9.29 26.00 23.01
C SER A 119 10.05 27.23 22.52
N ALA A 120 9.39 27.99 21.66
CA ALA A 120 9.60 29.42 21.41
C ALA A 120 11.06 29.90 21.21
N SER A 121 11.63 29.66 20.03
CA SER A 121 12.35 30.73 19.30
C SER A 121 12.71 30.31 17.85
N ALA A 122 12.40 31.24 16.95
CA ALA A 122 12.72 31.35 15.52
C ALA A 122 11.89 30.58 14.47
N GLU A 123 11.70 29.25 14.44
CA GLU A 123 11.10 28.62 13.24
C GLU A 123 10.23 27.36 13.45
N GLY A 124 9.09 27.47 14.14
CA GLY A 124 7.95 26.52 13.98
C GLY A 124 8.14 25.08 14.47
N ASN A 125 7.05 24.31 14.47
CA ASN A 125 6.97 22.94 14.98
C ASN A 125 7.77 21.94 14.11
N ASP A 126 9.08 21.85 14.31
CA ASP A 126 9.98 20.99 13.53
C ASP A 126 9.62 19.50 13.61
N ARG A 127 9.16 19.03 14.77
CA ARG A 127 8.63 17.66 14.91
C ARG A 127 7.44 17.44 13.98
N GLY A 128 6.49 18.36 13.95
CA GLY A 128 5.36 18.33 13.03
C GLY A 128 5.77 18.35 11.56
N LYS A 129 6.72 19.21 11.18
CA LYS A 129 7.27 19.26 9.81
C LYS A 129 7.97 17.94 9.43
N ALA A 130 8.70 17.32 10.35
CA ALA A 130 9.36 16.04 10.14
C ALA A 130 8.35 14.91 9.93
N ILE A 131 7.32 14.84 10.77
CA ILE A 131 6.22 13.87 10.64
C ILE A 131 5.49 14.04 9.30
N GLN A 132 5.17 15.27 8.91
CA GLN A 132 4.53 15.57 7.62
C GLN A 132 5.44 15.25 6.41
N SER A 133 6.75 15.12 6.62
CA SER A 133 7.71 14.78 5.58
C SER A 133 7.99 13.28 5.44
N ILE A 134 7.45 12.44 6.34
CA ILE A 134 7.62 10.98 6.29
C ILE A 134 7.35 10.38 4.90
N PRO A 135 6.25 10.74 4.20
CA PRO A 135 6.02 10.17 2.87
C PRO A 135 7.12 10.51 1.86
N ALA A 136 7.68 11.71 1.96
CA ALA A 136 8.79 12.13 1.11
C ALA A 136 10.10 11.41 1.47
N TYR A 137 10.30 11.03 2.74
CA TYR A 137 11.43 10.21 3.17
C TYR A 137 11.32 8.79 2.61
N ILE A 138 10.15 8.16 2.72
CA ILE A 138 9.89 6.84 2.15
C ILE A 138 10.18 6.82 0.66
N GLY A 139 9.71 7.83 -0.09
CA GLY A 139 9.96 7.94 -1.53
C GLY A 139 11.43 8.16 -1.91
N LYS A 140 12.29 8.59 -0.96
CA LYS A 140 13.75 8.70 -1.16
C LYS A 140 14.52 7.45 -0.73
N CYS A 141 13.92 6.56 0.05
CA CYS A 141 14.57 5.35 0.51
C CYS A 141 14.61 4.28 -0.59
N HIS A 142 15.78 3.68 -0.77
CA HIS A 142 15.96 2.53 -1.64
C HIS A 142 15.39 1.26 -1.01
N PHE A 143 15.57 1.11 0.29
CA PHE A 143 15.06 -0.03 1.03
C PHE A 143 13.98 0.40 2.02
N PHE A 144 13.00 -0.48 2.25
CA PHE A 144 12.02 -0.33 3.31
C PHE A 144 12.05 -1.59 4.16
N PHE A 145 12.26 -1.43 5.45
CA PHE A 145 12.30 -2.50 6.43
C PHE A 145 11.08 -2.38 7.34
N GLY A 146 10.20 -3.37 7.31
CA GLY A 146 9.20 -3.58 8.35
C GLY A 146 9.82 -4.40 9.47
N LEU A 147 10.26 -3.74 10.54
CA LEU A 147 10.85 -4.37 11.71
C LEU A 147 9.75 -4.84 12.66
N VAL A 148 9.48 -6.15 12.63
CA VAL A 148 8.40 -6.82 13.39
C VAL A 148 8.93 -8.08 14.05
N PRO A 149 9.83 -7.93 15.04
CA PRO A 149 10.26 -9.06 15.84
C PRO A 149 9.10 -9.62 16.66
N PHE A 150 9.06 -10.94 16.80
CA PHE A 150 8.15 -11.58 17.75
C PHE A 150 8.69 -11.36 19.17
N MET A 151 7.91 -10.68 20.00
CA MET A 151 8.30 -10.42 21.39
C MET A 151 7.11 -10.68 22.32
N GLU A 152 7.24 -11.73 23.13
CA GLU A 152 6.21 -12.18 24.07
C GLU A 152 5.90 -11.10 25.13
N ASP A 153 6.94 -10.46 25.68
CA ASP A 153 6.80 -9.45 26.75
C ASP A 153 6.07 -8.17 26.33
N SER A 154 5.98 -7.89 25.02
CA SER A 154 5.48 -6.60 24.49
C SER A 154 4.38 -6.76 23.43
N VAL A 155 3.88 -7.99 23.20
CA VAL A 155 2.87 -8.33 22.19
C VAL A 155 3.18 -7.70 20.83
N LEU A 156 4.46 -7.76 20.41
CA LEU A 156 4.88 -7.30 19.08
C LEU A 156 4.87 -8.48 18.11
N SER A 157 4.14 -8.29 17.01
CA SER A 157 3.97 -9.29 15.95
C SER A 157 3.66 -8.60 14.62
N PRO A 158 3.78 -9.32 13.48
CA PRO A 158 3.28 -8.83 12.20
C PRO A 158 1.82 -8.37 12.29
N SER A 159 0.97 -9.08 13.05
CA SER A 159 -0.43 -8.70 13.23
C SER A 159 -0.60 -7.36 13.96
N SER A 160 0.10 -7.15 15.08
CA SER A 160 -0.02 -5.91 15.86
C SER A 160 0.50 -4.69 15.08
N TRP A 161 1.64 -4.83 14.39
CA TRP A 161 2.18 -3.79 13.52
C TRP A 161 1.22 -3.47 12.37
N GLY A 162 0.66 -4.51 11.73
CA GLY A 162 -0.33 -4.37 10.67
C GLY A 162 -1.66 -3.75 11.11
N GLN A 163 -1.91 -3.63 12.41
CA GLN A 163 -3.10 -2.95 12.95
C GLN A 163 -2.90 -1.46 13.18
N ARG A 164 -1.65 -0.96 13.27
CA ARG A 164 -1.38 0.44 13.59
C ARG A 164 -1.60 1.36 12.39
N GLY A 165 -2.33 2.46 12.59
CA GLY A 165 -2.62 3.44 11.55
C GLY A 165 -1.38 4.01 10.88
N TRP A 166 -0.38 4.43 11.66
CA TRP A 166 0.90 4.96 11.14
C TRP A 166 1.70 3.92 10.35
N CYS A 167 1.82 2.68 10.83
CA CYS A 167 2.53 1.61 10.11
C CYS A 167 1.81 1.26 8.80
N ARG A 168 0.48 1.24 8.79
CA ARG A 168 -0.32 1.08 7.55
C ARG A 168 -0.07 2.22 6.57
N MET A 169 0.00 3.46 7.06
CA MET A 169 0.30 4.64 6.24
C MET A 169 1.68 4.52 5.58
N GLU A 170 2.71 4.21 6.36
CA GLU A 170 4.09 4.03 5.86
C GLU A 170 4.15 2.93 4.79
N ARG A 171 3.51 1.79 5.04
CA ARG A 171 3.41 0.69 4.08
C ARG A 171 2.71 1.13 2.79
N VAL A 172 1.54 1.76 2.87
CA VAL A 172 0.78 2.21 1.69
C VAL A 172 1.60 3.21 0.87
N VAL A 173 2.32 4.13 1.52
CA VAL A 173 3.21 5.06 0.81
C VAL A 173 4.33 4.31 0.08
N ARG A 174 4.91 3.27 0.69
CA ARG A 174 5.92 2.42 0.03
C ARG A 174 5.32 1.69 -1.17
N GLU A 175 4.18 1.03 -1.00
CA GLU A 175 3.51 0.26 -2.06
C GLU A 175 3.07 1.12 -3.25
N ILE A 176 2.74 2.40 -3.01
CA ILE A 176 2.39 3.37 -4.08
C ILE A 176 3.64 3.97 -4.74
N SER A 177 4.81 3.88 -4.11
CA SER A 177 6.07 4.44 -4.63
C SER A 177 6.56 3.70 -5.88
N ALA A 178 7.62 4.20 -6.53
CA ALA A 178 8.18 3.53 -7.71
C ALA A 178 8.75 2.15 -7.37
N ASP A 179 9.42 2.05 -6.22
CA ASP A 179 9.85 0.80 -5.61
C ASP A 179 8.85 0.44 -4.50
N HIS A 180 8.13 -0.66 -4.72
CA HIS A 180 7.01 -1.13 -3.89
C HIS A 180 7.41 -2.30 -2.99
N ALA A 181 8.53 -2.96 -3.28
CA ALA A 181 8.99 -4.10 -2.48
C ALA A 181 9.50 -3.61 -1.13
N TRP A 182 9.28 -4.40 -0.10
CA TRP A 182 9.80 -4.13 1.23
C TRP A 182 10.22 -5.41 1.94
N ILE A 183 11.07 -5.29 2.95
CA ILE A 183 11.71 -6.41 3.63
C ILE A 183 11.10 -6.52 5.02
N LEU A 184 10.47 -7.65 5.29
CA LEU A 184 9.90 -8.00 6.57
C LEU A 184 10.99 -8.64 7.44
N VAL A 185 11.33 -7.98 8.53
CA VAL A 185 12.37 -8.43 9.47
C VAL A 185 11.68 -8.98 10.72
N LYS A 186 11.61 -10.32 10.82
CA LYS A 186 11.02 -11.03 11.97
C LYS A 186 12.07 -11.46 12.99
N SER A 187 13.28 -11.74 12.54
CA SER A 187 14.42 -12.10 13.38
C SER A 187 15.73 -11.86 12.62
N ALA A 188 16.86 -12.09 13.27
CA ALA A 188 18.19 -12.05 12.66
C ALA A 188 18.31 -12.94 11.41
N THR A 189 17.59 -14.06 11.36
CA THR A 189 17.68 -15.08 10.31
C THR A 189 16.40 -15.21 9.49
N SER A 190 15.36 -14.46 9.83
CA SER A 190 14.07 -14.45 9.12
C SER A 190 13.85 -13.05 8.52
N LEU A 191 14.38 -12.89 7.30
CA LEU A 191 14.16 -11.74 6.44
C LEU A 191 13.50 -12.22 5.15
N GLU A 192 12.38 -11.62 4.79
CA GLU A 192 11.62 -11.99 3.60
C GLU A 192 11.19 -10.74 2.84
N ILE A 193 11.27 -10.76 1.51
CA ILE A 193 10.71 -9.71 0.67
C ILE A 193 9.23 -9.93 0.58
N VAL A 194 8.49 -8.92 1.03
CA VAL A 194 7.05 -8.82 0.84
C VAL A 194 6.83 -7.96 -0.41
N GLY A 195 6.46 -8.63 -1.49
CA GLY A 195 6.23 -8.01 -2.80
C GLY A 195 4.76 -8.01 -3.23
N ALA A 196 3.92 -8.82 -2.60
CA ALA A 196 2.52 -9.00 -2.96
C ALA A 196 1.56 -8.68 -1.79
N SER A 197 0.40 -8.14 -2.13
CA SER A 197 -0.69 -7.94 -1.16
C SER A 197 -1.22 -9.24 -0.53
N LEU A 198 -0.92 -10.40 -1.15
CA LEU A 198 -1.25 -11.74 -0.61
C LEU A 198 -0.45 -12.08 0.65
N SER A 199 0.77 -11.56 0.73
CA SER A 199 1.77 -11.92 1.72
C SER A 199 1.56 -11.23 3.06
N PHE A 200 0.90 -10.08 3.04
CA PHE A 200 0.56 -9.33 4.22
C PHE A 200 -0.82 -8.71 4.05
N PRO A 201 -1.83 -9.07 4.88
CA PRO A 201 -3.20 -8.60 4.71
C PRO A 201 -3.26 -7.07 4.56
N MET A 202 -3.84 -6.63 3.45
CA MET A 202 -4.05 -5.22 3.24
C MET A 202 -5.22 -4.76 4.10
N ALA A 203 -5.01 -3.64 4.79
CA ALA A 203 -6.02 -3.03 5.63
C ALA A 203 -5.92 -1.50 5.45
N PRO A 204 -7.05 -0.80 5.29
CA PRO A 204 -7.05 0.65 5.12
C PRO A 204 -6.39 1.37 6.28
N VAL A 205 -5.77 2.52 5.99
CA VAL A 205 -5.10 3.35 7.00
C VAL A 205 -6.10 3.84 8.05
N GLY A 206 -7.28 4.30 7.63
CA GLY A 206 -8.29 4.88 8.51
C GLY A 206 -8.90 3.91 9.51
N THR A 207 -8.91 2.61 9.20
CA THR A 207 -9.40 1.56 10.13
C THR A 207 -8.30 1.04 11.06
N GLY A 208 -7.15 1.69 11.10
CA GLY A 208 -6.05 1.34 12.00
C GLY A 208 -6.29 1.83 13.42
N VAL A 209 -5.55 1.22 14.36
CA VAL A 209 -5.46 1.67 15.76
C VAL A 209 -4.45 2.81 15.83
N PHE A 210 -4.84 3.92 16.43
CA PHE A 210 -3.98 5.08 16.65
C PHE A 210 -3.67 5.24 18.13
N GLY A 211 -2.43 5.62 18.45
CA GLY A 211 -2.09 6.01 19.81
C GLY A 211 -2.73 7.34 20.21
N VAL A 212 -2.96 8.21 19.21
CA VAL A 212 -3.66 9.48 19.32
C VAL A 212 -4.68 9.54 18.19
N GLU A 213 -5.98 9.44 18.51
CA GLU A 213 -7.03 9.32 17.49
C GLU A 213 -7.07 10.53 16.53
N ASP A 214 -6.74 11.74 17.00
CA ASP A 214 -6.64 12.95 16.17
C ASP A 214 -5.60 12.83 15.04
N ASP A 215 -4.64 11.91 15.14
CA ASP A 215 -3.70 11.67 14.04
C ASP A 215 -4.39 11.06 12.82
N ARG A 216 -5.50 10.32 13.00
CA ARG A 216 -6.29 9.76 11.89
C ARG A 216 -6.72 10.86 10.93
N ASP A 217 -7.25 11.96 11.46
CA ASP A 217 -7.73 13.09 10.65
C ASP A 217 -6.58 13.82 9.95
N LYS A 218 -5.38 13.83 10.54
CA LYS A 218 -4.18 14.40 9.93
C LYS A 218 -3.66 13.54 8.77
N LEU A 219 -3.86 12.22 8.81
CA LEU A 219 -3.36 11.32 7.77
C LEU A 219 -4.14 11.40 6.46
N GLY A 220 -5.43 11.73 6.50
CA GLY A 220 -6.29 11.84 5.30
C GLY A 220 -5.69 12.76 4.23
N PRO A 221 -5.46 14.06 4.53
CA PRO A 221 -4.85 14.99 3.58
C PRO A 221 -3.44 14.59 3.13
N VAL A 222 -2.65 13.96 4.00
CA VAL A 222 -1.30 13.49 3.67
C VAL A 222 -1.36 12.37 2.64
N LEU A 223 -2.19 11.36 2.86
CA LEU A 223 -2.37 10.25 1.93
C LEU A 223 -2.96 10.72 0.60
N GLN A 224 -3.93 11.63 0.63
CA GLN A 224 -4.51 12.22 -0.58
C GLN A 224 -3.45 12.96 -1.40
N SER A 225 -2.56 13.71 -0.76
CA SER A 225 -1.43 14.39 -1.42
C SER A 225 -0.46 13.40 -2.08
N VAL A 226 -0.16 12.28 -1.41
CA VAL A 226 0.69 11.20 -1.96
C VAL A 226 0.03 10.57 -3.19
N VAL A 227 -1.25 10.20 -3.07
CA VAL A 227 -2.03 9.61 -4.17
C VAL A 227 -2.10 10.57 -5.35
N ARG A 228 -2.46 11.84 -5.14
CA ARG A 228 -2.51 12.87 -6.18
C ARG A 228 -1.17 13.02 -6.89
N SER A 229 -0.09 13.12 -6.12
CA SER A 229 1.27 13.27 -6.67
C SER A 229 1.66 12.06 -7.54
N LYS A 230 1.33 10.84 -7.08
CA LYS A 230 1.61 9.63 -7.85
C LYS A 230 0.76 9.53 -9.11
N LEU A 231 -0.54 9.86 -9.05
CA LEU A 231 -1.41 9.86 -10.22
C LEU A 231 -0.89 10.82 -11.30
N HIS A 232 -0.52 12.05 -10.93
CA HIS A 232 0.11 12.99 -11.87
C HIS A 232 1.44 12.46 -12.42
N HIS A 233 2.27 11.83 -11.59
CA HIS A 233 3.51 11.22 -12.05
C HIS A 233 3.25 10.14 -13.10
N CYS A 234 2.31 9.23 -12.84
CA CYS A 234 1.95 8.16 -13.79
C CYS A 234 1.41 8.72 -15.11
N LEU A 235 0.58 9.78 -15.07
CA LEU A 235 0.13 10.47 -16.29
C LEU A 235 1.32 11.09 -17.06
N LYS A 236 2.24 11.75 -16.35
CA LYS A 236 3.44 12.36 -16.95
C LYS A 236 4.38 11.33 -17.57
N THR A 237 4.54 10.16 -16.96
CA THR A 237 5.40 9.07 -17.45
C THR A 237 4.68 8.08 -18.36
N THR A 238 3.38 8.30 -18.64
CA THR A 238 2.50 7.41 -19.43
C THR A 238 2.39 5.98 -18.87
N ASP A 239 2.57 5.81 -17.56
CA ASP A 239 2.32 4.56 -16.85
C ASP A 239 0.82 4.42 -16.52
N LEU A 240 0.02 4.20 -17.58
CA LEU A 240 -1.42 4.05 -17.48
C LEU A 240 -1.87 2.87 -16.61
N PRO A 241 -1.21 1.68 -16.62
CA PRO A 241 -1.58 0.60 -15.71
C PRO A 241 -1.47 1.01 -14.24
N ALA A 242 -0.37 1.64 -13.82
CA ALA A 242 -0.22 2.11 -12.44
C ALA A 242 -1.23 3.21 -12.10
N TYR A 243 -1.44 4.17 -13.02
CA TYR A 243 -2.43 5.22 -12.87
C TYR A 243 -3.84 4.64 -12.60
N ARG A 244 -4.32 3.74 -13.47
CA ARG A 244 -5.64 3.12 -13.35
C ARG A 244 -5.79 2.33 -12.05
N ARG A 245 -4.76 1.58 -11.63
CA ARG A 245 -4.81 0.85 -10.35
C ARG A 245 -4.99 1.79 -9.17
N ILE A 246 -4.17 2.83 -9.07
CA ILE A 246 -4.21 3.77 -7.95
C ILE A 246 -5.51 4.55 -7.96
N LEU A 247 -5.96 5.02 -9.13
CA LEU A 247 -7.21 5.76 -9.30
C LEU A 247 -8.41 4.97 -8.75
N ASN A 248 -8.49 3.67 -9.07
CA ASN A 248 -9.61 2.84 -8.67
C ASN A 248 -9.47 2.21 -7.27
N LEU A 249 -8.29 2.25 -6.66
CA LEU A 249 -8.07 1.80 -5.28
C LEU A 249 -8.30 2.90 -4.24
N GLN A 250 -8.57 4.13 -4.64
CA GLN A 250 -8.85 5.24 -3.72
C GLN A 250 -9.93 4.93 -2.68
N PRO A 251 -11.06 4.27 -3.00
CA PRO A 251 -12.06 3.90 -1.99
C PRO A 251 -11.52 2.97 -0.90
N PHE A 252 -10.51 2.14 -1.23
CA PHE A 252 -9.81 1.32 -0.25
C PHE A 252 -8.80 2.14 0.56
N TYR A 253 -7.96 2.94 -0.10
CA TYR A 253 -6.94 3.75 0.57
C TYR A 253 -7.52 4.75 1.57
N PHE A 254 -8.63 5.40 1.21
CA PHE A 254 -9.26 6.44 2.03
C PHE A 254 -10.34 5.92 2.99
N ARG A 255 -10.59 4.61 3.03
CA ARG A 255 -11.62 4.05 3.92
C ARG A 255 -11.29 4.37 5.39
N GLY A 256 -12.26 4.98 6.08
CA GLY A 256 -12.13 5.40 7.47
C GLY A 256 -11.31 6.68 7.67
N LEU A 257 -10.97 7.40 6.59
CA LEU A 257 -10.34 8.72 6.64
C LEU A 257 -11.34 9.78 6.19
N THR A 258 -11.30 10.95 6.82
CA THR A 258 -12.14 12.10 6.48
C THR A 258 -11.57 12.84 5.27
N VAL A 259 -11.54 12.20 4.11
CA VAL A 259 -10.96 12.74 2.88
C VAL A 259 -11.65 12.21 1.62
N GLU A 260 -11.77 13.07 0.61
CA GLU A 260 -12.37 12.71 -0.67
C GLU A 260 -11.37 12.05 -1.62
N CYS A 261 -11.88 11.27 -2.58
CA CYS A 261 -11.05 10.74 -3.66
C CYS A 261 -10.51 11.88 -4.53
N VAL A 262 -9.35 11.66 -5.12
CA VAL A 262 -8.79 12.53 -6.15
C VAL A 262 -9.50 12.20 -7.46
N GLU A 263 -10.21 13.19 -8.00
CA GLU A 263 -10.97 13.10 -9.25
C GLU A 263 -10.51 14.18 -10.25
N ASP A 264 -11.05 14.13 -11.46
CA ASP A 264 -10.95 15.16 -12.52
C ASP A 264 -9.50 15.49 -12.91
N LEU A 265 -8.64 14.47 -12.93
CA LEU A 265 -7.24 14.61 -13.35
C LEU A 265 -7.07 14.65 -14.87
N VAL A 266 -8.06 14.14 -15.60
CA VAL A 266 -8.07 14.09 -17.06
C VAL A 266 -9.07 15.12 -17.59
N PRO A 267 -8.61 16.22 -18.21
CA PRO A 267 -9.52 17.25 -18.70
C PRO A 267 -10.36 16.75 -19.88
N GLY A 268 -11.47 17.46 -20.17
CA GLY A 268 -12.29 17.23 -21.36
C GLY A 268 -13.42 16.21 -21.20
N PHE A 269 -13.86 15.95 -19.96
CA PHE A 269 -15.11 15.24 -19.74
C PHE A 269 -16.29 16.20 -19.85
N ASP A 270 -16.94 16.20 -21.02
CA ASP A 270 -18.17 16.97 -21.26
C ASP A 270 -19.36 15.99 -21.26
N PRO A 271 -20.04 15.79 -20.11
CA PRO A 271 -21.12 14.83 -20.05
C PRO A 271 -22.30 15.28 -20.91
N ILE A 272 -22.82 14.36 -21.71
CA ILE A 272 -24.02 14.60 -22.53
C ILE A 272 -25.23 14.72 -21.57
N PRO A 273 -25.95 15.87 -21.53
CA PRO A 273 -27.02 16.10 -20.55
C PRO A 273 -28.19 15.11 -20.59
N SER A 274 -28.34 14.37 -21.69
CA SER A 274 -29.40 13.38 -21.89
C SER A 274 -29.02 11.95 -21.49
N LEU A 275 -27.81 11.73 -20.95
CA LEU A 275 -27.41 10.40 -20.48
C LEU A 275 -28.23 10.03 -19.24
N ASP A 276 -28.73 8.80 -19.21
CA ASP A 276 -29.20 8.23 -17.97
C ASP A 276 -28.02 8.06 -16.98
N GLN A 277 -28.35 7.87 -15.70
CA GLN A 277 -27.37 7.76 -14.63
C GLN A 277 -26.35 6.64 -14.91
N GLN A 278 -26.80 5.51 -15.46
CA GLN A 278 -25.97 4.35 -15.70
C GLN A 278 -24.96 4.59 -16.84
N ALA A 279 -25.39 5.21 -17.92
CA ALA A 279 -24.54 5.59 -19.03
C ALA A 279 -23.55 6.68 -18.62
N TYR A 280 -23.98 7.63 -17.77
CA TYR A 280 -23.12 8.67 -17.20
C TYR A 280 -21.98 8.09 -16.36
N ILE A 281 -22.27 7.18 -15.40
CA ILE A 281 -21.22 6.60 -14.55
C ILE A 281 -20.19 5.81 -15.35
N VAL A 282 -20.63 5.08 -16.39
CA VAL A 282 -19.70 4.35 -17.27
C VAL A 282 -18.88 5.31 -18.11
N ALA A 283 -19.50 6.34 -18.69
CA ALA A 283 -18.79 7.34 -19.48
C ALA A 283 -17.72 8.08 -18.65
N LYS A 284 -18.08 8.52 -17.43
CA LYS A 284 -17.12 9.15 -16.51
C LYS A 284 -15.98 8.19 -16.15
N PHE A 285 -16.31 6.94 -15.82
CA PHE A 285 -15.29 5.94 -15.49
C PHE A 285 -14.33 5.66 -16.64
N LEU A 286 -14.83 5.47 -17.86
CA LEU A 286 -13.99 5.22 -19.03
C LEU A 286 -13.09 6.42 -19.33
N HIS A 287 -13.64 7.64 -19.24
CA HIS A 287 -12.89 8.88 -19.44
C HIS A 287 -11.75 9.02 -18.42
N GLU A 288 -12.05 8.93 -17.13
CA GLU A 288 -11.06 9.05 -16.06
C GLU A 288 -9.99 7.96 -16.18
N ASN A 289 -10.33 6.74 -16.62
CA ASN A 289 -9.36 5.67 -16.84
C ASN A 289 -8.62 5.76 -18.19
N GLY A 290 -8.96 6.71 -19.06
CA GLY A 290 -8.42 6.80 -20.41
C GLY A 290 -8.67 5.53 -21.24
N LEU A 291 -9.86 4.95 -21.12
CA LEU A 291 -10.32 3.78 -21.87
C LEU A 291 -11.26 4.27 -22.99
N ARG A 292 -11.09 3.78 -24.22
CA ARG A 292 -11.94 4.19 -25.34
C ARG A 292 -13.29 3.49 -25.37
N CYS A 293 -13.37 2.29 -24.81
CA CYS A 293 -14.62 1.53 -24.73
C CYS A 293 -14.57 0.48 -23.61
N VAL A 294 -15.73 -0.09 -23.31
CA VAL A 294 -15.93 -1.10 -22.25
C VAL A 294 -15.07 -2.36 -22.46
N ARG A 295 -14.77 -2.73 -23.70
CA ARG A 295 -14.01 -3.94 -24.06
C ARG A 295 -12.51 -3.71 -24.23
N GLU A 296 -12.01 -2.50 -23.99
CA GLU A 296 -10.58 -2.23 -24.09
C GLU A 296 -9.80 -3.05 -23.04
N VAL A 297 -8.63 -3.53 -23.46
CA VAL A 297 -7.69 -4.27 -22.61
C VAL A 297 -6.30 -3.64 -22.68
N ASP A 298 -5.60 -3.63 -21.55
CA ASP A 298 -4.22 -3.20 -21.50
C ASP A 298 -3.23 -4.33 -21.89
N ARG A 299 -1.93 -4.02 -21.84
CA ARG A 299 -0.85 -4.97 -22.18
C ARG A 299 -0.71 -6.15 -21.22
N ALA A 300 -1.30 -6.07 -20.02
CA ALA A 300 -1.34 -7.13 -19.03
C ALA A 300 -2.66 -7.92 -19.08
N GLY A 301 -3.59 -7.56 -19.99
CA GLY A 301 -4.89 -8.20 -20.13
C GLY A 301 -5.95 -7.67 -19.16
N TRP A 302 -5.69 -6.55 -18.49
CA TRP A 302 -6.67 -5.90 -17.61
C TRP A 302 -7.76 -5.23 -18.43
N THR A 303 -9.02 -5.49 -18.07
CA THR A 303 -10.22 -4.89 -18.66
C THR A 303 -10.76 -3.75 -17.80
N SER A 304 -11.74 -3.02 -18.31
CA SER A 304 -12.56 -2.07 -17.54
C SER A 304 -13.10 -2.68 -16.23
N LEU A 305 -13.58 -3.93 -16.27
CA LEU A 305 -14.09 -4.64 -15.08
C LEU A 305 -13.00 -4.92 -14.03
N HIS A 306 -11.77 -5.26 -14.45
CA HIS A 306 -10.69 -5.50 -13.49
C HIS A 306 -10.39 -4.24 -12.68
N TYR A 307 -10.34 -3.08 -13.36
CA TYR A 307 -10.12 -1.80 -12.68
C TYR A 307 -11.32 -1.37 -11.84
N ALA A 308 -12.55 -1.51 -12.34
CA ALA A 308 -13.76 -1.20 -11.58
C ALA A 308 -13.91 -2.07 -10.32
N ALA A 309 -13.49 -3.34 -10.37
CA ALA A 309 -13.53 -4.26 -9.24
C ALA A 309 -12.61 -3.83 -8.09
N LEU A 310 -11.55 -3.07 -8.35
CA LEU A 310 -10.68 -2.50 -7.31
C LEU A 310 -11.45 -1.51 -6.41
N GLY A 311 -12.33 -0.71 -7.00
CA GLY A 311 -13.13 0.30 -6.29
C GLY A 311 -14.36 -0.26 -5.58
N GLY A 312 -14.83 -1.45 -5.97
CA GLY A 312 -15.94 -2.13 -5.31
C GLY A 312 -17.32 -1.50 -5.54
N ASN A 313 -17.46 -0.63 -6.53
CA ASN A 313 -18.74 0.01 -6.85
C ASN A 313 -19.66 -0.98 -7.60
N ALA A 314 -20.69 -1.48 -6.91
CA ALA A 314 -21.67 -2.42 -7.43
C ALA A 314 -22.43 -1.91 -8.66
N GLU A 315 -22.83 -0.64 -8.61
CA GLU A 315 -23.62 0.03 -9.66
C GLU A 315 -22.79 0.15 -10.94
N LEU A 316 -21.54 0.58 -10.82
CA LEU A 316 -20.61 0.65 -11.94
C LEU A 316 -20.31 -0.73 -12.55
N LEU A 317 -20.09 -1.75 -11.71
CA LEU A 317 -19.85 -3.11 -12.20
C LEU A 317 -21.06 -3.66 -12.97
N ALA A 318 -22.27 -3.48 -12.45
CA ALA A 318 -23.50 -3.85 -13.14
C ALA A 318 -23.65 -3.08 -14.46
N ALA A 319 -23.35 -1.78 -14.46
CA ALA A 319 -23.43 -0.94 -15.63
C ALA A 319 -22.49 -1.37 -16.76
N LEU A 320 -21.23 -1.70 -16.43
CA LEU A 320 -20.25 -2.21 -17.38
C LEU A 320 -20.67 -3.56 -17.97
N LEU A 321 -21.23 -4.46 -17.15
CA LEU A 321 -21.72 -5.76 -17.62
C LEU A 321 -22.89 -5.62 -18.59
N GLN A 322 -23.85 -4.74 -18.29
CA GLN A 322 -24.97 -4.46 -19.18
C GLN A 322 -24.52 -3.84 -20.52
N GLN A 323 -23.42 -3.08 -20.51
CA GLN A 323 -22.78 -2.57 -21.74
C GLN A 323 -21.84 -3.60 -22.42
N GLY A 324 -21.87 -4.87 -22.00
CA GLY A 324 -21.19 -5.96 -22.68
C GLY A 324 -19.70 -6.09 -22.37
N ALA A 325 -19.27 -5.68 -21.16
CA ALA A 325 -17.97 -6.04 -20.61
C ALA A 325 -17.81 -7.56 -20.47
N GLU A 326 -16.59 -8.08 -20.69
CA GLU A 326 -16.29 -9.51 -20.59
C GLU A 326 -15.90 -9.90 -19.16
N PRO A 327 -16.77 -10.58 -18.37
CA PRO A 327 -16.48 -10.92 -16.97
C PRO A 327 -15.41 -12.01 -16.83
N ASN A 328 -15.32 -12.91 -17.81
CA ASN A 328 -14.45 -14.09 -17.78
C ASN A 328 -13.08 -13.86 -18.43
N ARG A 329 -12.81 -12.64 -18.90
CA ARG A 329 -11.49 -12.30 -19.44
C ARG A 329 -10.47 -12.42 -18.32
N ARG A 330 -9.32 -13.02 -18.63
CA ARG A 330 -8.25 -13.25 -17.68
C ARG A 330 -7.02 -12.42 -17.99
N THR A 331 -6.31 -12.00 -16.96
CA THR A 331 -5.01 -11.33 -17.09
C THR A 331 -4.00 -12.25 -17.76
N ALA A 332 -3.12 -11.66 -18.57
CA ALA A 332 -2.03 -12.35 -19.26
C ALA A 332 -0.70 -12.23 -18.51
N LYS A 333 -0.59 -11.25 -17.60
CA LYS A 333 0.58 -11.01 -16.77
C LYS A 333 0.18 -10.94 -15.30
N ASP A 334 1.11 -11.29 -14.44
CA ASP A 334 1.00 -11.02 -13.02
C ASP A 334 1.19 -9.52 -12.74
N GLU A 335 0.62 -9.07 -11.63
CA GLU A 335 0.80 -7.72 -11.11
C GLU A 335 1.22 -7.84 -9.63
N PRO A 336 2.54 -7.78 -9.35
CA PRO A 336 3.10 -7.95 -8.02
C PRO A 336 2.43 -7.06 -6.97
N ASN A 337 2.27 -5.77 -7.28
CA ASN A 337 1.69 -4.77 -6.38
C ASN A 337 0.33 -5.17 -5.81
N LEU A 338 -0.47 -5.87 -6.60
CA LEU A 338 -1.82 -6.27 -6.21
C LEU A 338 -1.92 -7.75 -5.85
N GLY A 339 -0.80 -8.48 -5.83
CA GLY A 339 -0.76 -9.93 -5.67
C GLY A 339 -1.63 -10.65 -6.70
N VAL A 340 -1.79 -10.06 -7.89
CA VAL A 340 -2.60 -10.63 -8.97
C VAL A 340 -1.72 -11.57 -9.77
N ALA A 341 -2.08 -12.85 -9.78
CA ALA A 341 -1.39 -13.86 -10.56
C ALA A 341 -1.76 -13.73 -12.05
N ILE A 342 -1.03 -14.44 -12.90
CA ILE A 342 -1.49 -14.71 -14.27
C ILE A 342 -2.84 -15.43 -14.24
N TRP A 343 -3.62 -15.26 -15.29
CA TRP A 343 -4.93 -15.89 -15.46
C TRP A 343 -5.99 -15.47 -14.43
N THR A 344 -5.77 -14.37 -13.70
CA THR A 344 -6.72 -13.81 -12.75
C THR A 344 -7.90 -13.20 -13.52
N SER A 345 -9.13 -13.47 -13.09
CA SER A 345 -10.34 -12.89 -13.68
C SER A 345 -10.74 -11.60 -12.97
N ALA A 346 -11.66 -10.82 -13.56
CA ALA A 346 -12.15 -9.59 -12.92
C ALA A 346 -12.91 -9.83 -11.59
N LEU A 347 -13.27 -11.07 -11.29
CA LEU A 347 -13.91 -11.50 -10.03
C LEU A 347 -12.94 -11.50 -8.85
N ASP A 348 -11.69 -11.86 -9.10
CA ASP A 348 -10.72 -12.18 -8.05
C ASP A 348 -10.20 -10.95 -7.28
N PRO A 349 -9.90 -9.80 -7.91
CA PRO A 349 -9.45 -8.61 -7.18
C PRO A 349 -10.46 -8.16 -6.13
N ARG A 350 -11.75 -8.36 -6.36
CA ARG A 350 -12.82 -7.93 -5.45
C ARG A 350 -12.77 -8.61 -4.08
N PHE A 351 -12.48 -9.90 -4.02
CA PHE A 351 -12.38 -10.63 -2.75
C PHE A 351 -11.22 -10.12 -1.87
N ARG A 352 -10.23 -9.47 -2.48
CA ARG A 352 -9.00 -9.04 -1.78
C ARG A 352 -9.13 -7.70 -1.06
N PHE A 353 -9.97 -6.79 -1.54
CA PHE A 353 -10.12 -5.43 -0.96
C PHE A 353 -11.32 -5.29 0.00
N GLN A 354 -11.95 -6.42 0.36
CA GLN A 354 -13.06 -6.56 1.32
C GLN A 354 -14.03 -5.38 1.24
N HIS A 355 -14.73 -5.26 0.12
CA HIS A 355 -15.85 -4.32 -0.02
C HIS A 355 -17.06 -4.89 0.72
N ASP A 356 -17.75 -4.06 1.49
CA ASP A 356 -18.86 -4.48 2.36
C ASP A 356 -19.95 -5.22 1.55
N PRO A 357 -20.26 -6.50 1.86
CA PRO A 357 -21.29 -7.27 1.16
C PRO A 357 -22.70 -6.65 1.29
N GLY A 358 -22.94 -5.74 2.26
CA GLY A 358 -24.21 -5.04 2.45
C GLY A 358 -24.61 -4.11 1.30
N GLN A 359 -23.66 -3.62 0.49
CA GLN A 359 -23.94 -2.73 -0.64
C GLN A 359 -24.66 -3.42 -1.83
N TYR A 360 -24.76 -4.75 -1.81
CA TYR A 360 -25.27 -5.55 -2.93
C TYR A 360 -26.69 -6.12 -2.69
N ALA A 361 -27.27 -5.83 -1.53
CA ALA A 361 -28.58 -6.37 -1.12
C ALA A 361 -29.78 -5.63 -1.75
N THR A 362 -29.59 -4.43 -2.31
CA THR A 362 -30.70 -3.52 -2.67
C THR A 362 -31.06 -3.46 -4.16
N VAL A 363 -30.31 -4.10 -5.06
CA VAL A 363 -30.57 -3.97 -6.51
C VAL A 363 -31.37 -5.18 -7.03
N ARG A 364 -32.59 -4.91 -7.53
CA ARG A 364 -33.70 -5.88 -7.73
C ARG A 364 -33.94 -6.31 -9.19
N ASP A 365 -32.95 -6.22 -10.07
CA ASP A 365 -33.13 -6.45 -11.51
C ASP A 365 -32.47 -7.76 -12.00
N ASP A 366 -33.06 -8.44 -12.99
CA ASP A 366 -32.66 -9.78 -13.45
C ASP A 366 -31.27 -9.79 -14.15
N SER A 367 -30.83 -8.64 -14.65
CA SER A 367 -29.46 -8.40 -15.13
C SER A 367 -28.40 -8.41 -14.00
N LEU A 368 -28.83 -8.39 -12.73
CA LEU A 368 -27.98 -8.63 -11.55
C LEU A 368 -27.89 -10.08 -11.13
N PHE A 369 -28.47 -11.07 -11.83
CA PHE A 369 -28.15 -12.47 -11.50
C PHE A 369 -26.66 -12.76 -11.76
N LEU A 370 -26.15 -12.32 -12.92
CA LEU A 370 -24.71 -12.38 -13.21
C LEU A 370 -23.90 -11.50 -12.25
N CYS A 371 -24.40 -10.31 -11.87
CA CYS A 371 -23.73 -9.49 -10.86
C CYS A 371 -23.74 -10.18 -9.49
N ARG A 372 -24.84 -10.80 -9.04
CA ARG A 372 -24.92 -11.57 -7.78
C ARG A 372 -24.06 -12.82 -7.82
N CYS A 373 -24.01 -13.55 -8.93
CA CYS A 373 -23.07 -14.65 -9.12
C CYS A 373 -21.61 -14.15 -9.12
N PHE A 374 -21.36 -12.98 -9.72
CA PHE A 374 -20.08 -12.29 -9.72
C PHE A 374 -19.69 -11.73 -8.34
N VAL A 375 -20.68 -11.31 -7.54
CA VAL A 375 -20.59 -10.79 -6.17
C VAL A 375 -20.35 -11.91 -5.17
N LEU A 376 -21.02 -13.05 -5.36
CA LEU A 376 -21.06 -14.19 -4.42
C LEU A 376 -20.08 -15.31 -4.83
N GLY A 377 -19.31 -15.16 -5.92
CA GLY A 377 -18.28 -16.12 -6.34
C GLY A 377 -18.79 -17.38 -7.02
N PHE A 378 -20.00 -17.36 -7.58
CA PHE A 378 -20.55 -18.51 -8.31
C PHE A 378 -20.05 -18.53 -9.76
N SER A 379 -19.35 -19.60 -10.14
CA SER A 379 -19.04 -19.92 -11.54
C SER A 379 -20.35 -20.24 -12.27
N THR A 380 -20.74 -19.38 -13.22
CA THR A 380 -21.86 -19.68 -14.12
C THR A 380 -21.30 -20.31 -15.39
N ASN A 381 -21.40 -21.64 -15.50
CA ASN A 381 -21.44 -22.28 -16.82
C ASN A 381 -22.74 -21.84 -17.53
N PRO A 382 -22.72 -21.57 -18.85
CA PRO A 382 -23.89 -21.07 -19.55
C PRO A 382 -24.86 -22.23 -19.77
N ILE A 383 -25.88 -22.32 -18.93
CA ILE A 383 -27.08 -23.09 -19.24
C ILE A 383 -28.22 -22.07 -19.24
N LEU A 384 -28.55 -21.58 -20.44
CA LEU A 384 -29.86 -21.00 -20.76
C LEU A 384 -30.93 -21.96 -20.25
N PHE A 385 -31.81 -21.56 -19.32
CA PHE A 385 -33.14 -22.16 -19.23
C PHE A 385 -34.18 -21.25 -18.57
N ASP A 386 -35.35 -21.27 -19.20
CA ASP A 386 -36.58 -20.55 -18.91
C ASP A 386 -37.07 -20.67 -17.45
N GLY A 387 -37.40 -19.53 -16.85
CA GLY A 387 -38.70 -19.37 -16.18
C GLY A 387 -38.96 -20.07 -14.84
N PHE A 388 -37.96 -20.33 -13.99
CA PHE A 388 -38.24 -20.77 -12.60
C PHE A 388 -37.46 -20.02 -11.53
N LEU A 389 -38.22 -19.48 -10.56
CA LEU A 389 -37.74 -18.91 -9.30
C LEU A 389 -37.16 -20.04 -8.43
N PHE A 390 -35.88 -19.97 -8.05
CA PHE A 390 -35.31 -20.83 -7.00
C PHE A 390 -34.87 -20.01 -5.80
N THR A 391 -35.41 -20.36 -4.64
CA THR A 391 -34.95 -19.96 -3.31
C THR A 391 -33.63 -20.67 -3.04
N ILE A 392 -32.52 -19.93 -2.94
CA ILE A 392 -31.22 -20.51 -2.60
C ILE A 392 -31.07 -20.48 -1.07
N THR A 393 -31.06 -21.67 -0.46
CA THR A 393 -30.69 -21.88 0.94
C THR A 393 -29.17 -21.87 1.08
N TYR A 394 -28.68 -21.09 2.06
CA TYR A 394 -27.29 -21.02 2.49
C TYR A 394 -26.89 -22.32 3.19
N ASN A 395 -25.93 -23.06 2.65
CA ASN A 395 -25.23 -24.14 3.37
C ASN A 395 -23.74 -23.76 3.43
N GLY A 396 -23.36 -23.03 4.48
CA GLY A 396 -21.96 -22.81 4.81
C GLY A 396 -21.34 -24.02 5.52
N PRO A 397 -20.01 -24.07 5.65
CA PRO A 397 -19.34 -24.65 6.82
C PRO A 397 -19.37 -23.68 8.02
#